data_AF-A0A963JWH3-F1
#
_entry.id   AF-A0A963JWH3-F1
#
_cell.length_a   1.000
_cell.length_b   1.000
_cell.length_c   1.000
_cell.angle_alpha   90.00
_cell.angle_beta   90.00
_cell.angle_gamma   90.00
#
_symmetry.space_group_name_H-M   'P 1'
#
loop_
_entity.id
_entity.type
_entity.pdbx_description
1 polymer ?
#
loop_
_entity_poly.entity_id
_entity_poly.type
_entity_poly.pdbx_seq_one_letter_code
_entity_poly.pdbx_strand_id
1 'polypeptide(L)'
;MSGTAGRRLALVVLQNAPLIAFVVVLVIFASLSDRFLTLGNFTNIVTQSSHIAIMAIGITFVLLTAGIDLSVGAVMYVGVAILALYLGDLPVVVSFPLIALLGL
;
A
#
# COMPACT_ATOMS: atom_id res chain seq x y z
N MET A 1 41.82 11.41 8.52
CA MET A 1 41.01 12.17 7.52
C MET A 1 40.01 11.28 6.75
N SER A 2 39.57 10.12 7.28
CA SER A 2 38.72 9.13 6.58
C SER A 2 37.21 9.22 6.88
N GLY A 3 36.77 10.11 7.77
CA GLY A 3 35.37 10.12 8.27
C GLY A 3 34.37 10.85 7.38
N THR A 4 34.81 11.81 6.56
CA THR A 4 33.92 12.67 5.76
C THR A 4 33.43 12.00 4.48
N ALA A 5 34.26 11.19 3.82
CA ALA A 5 33.88 10.49 2.59
C ALA A 5 32.85 9.37 2.86
N GLY A 6 33.08 8.53 3.88
CA GLY A 6 32.13 7.47 4.25
C GLY A 6 30.78 8.01 4.73
N ARG A 7 30.78 9.13 5.47
CA ARG A 7 29.55 9.78 5.93
C ARG A 7 28.77 10.42 4.78
N ARG A 8 29.45 10.99 3.77
CA ARG A 8 28.80 11.48 2.54
C ARG A 8 28.18 10.35 1.73
N LEU A 9 28.88 9.23 1.57
CA LEU A 9 28.35 8.05 0.88
C LEU A 9 27.11 7.50 1.60
N ALA A 10 27.18 7.36 2.93
CA ALA A 10 26.05 6.92 3.74
C ALA A 10 24.83 7.85 3.61
N LEU A 11 25.05 9.16 3.58
CA LEU A 11 23.97 10.15 3.37
C LEU A 11 23.36 10.04 1.97
N VAL A 12 24.16 9.85 0.92
CA VAL A 12 23.67 9.65 -0.44
C VAL A 12 22.85 8.37 -0.56
N VAL A 13 23.29 7.29 0.10
CA VAL A 13 22.55 6.02 0.14
C VAL A 13 21.23 6.17 0.90
N LEU A 14 21.24 6.84 2.06
CA LEU A 14 20.03 7.07 2.85
C LEU A 14 19.03 7.98 2.12
N GLN A 15 19.50 9.02 1.43
CA GLN A 15 18.65 9.94 0.68
C GLN A 15 18.00 9.28 -0.54
N ASN A 16 18.68 8.30 -1.15
CA ASN A 16 18.16 7.52 -2.29
C ASN A 16 17.67 6.13 -1.89
N ALA A 17 17.51 5.86 -0.59
CA ALA A 17 17.18 4.53 -0.08
C ALA A 17 15.92 3.91 -0.73
N PRO A 18 14.81 4.65 -0.98
CA PRO A 18 13.65 4.08 -1.65
C PRO A 18 13.95 3.63 -3.08
N LEU A 19 14.71 4.43 -3.83
CA LEU A 19 15.09 4.13 -5.21
C LEU A 19 16.06 2.95 -5.28
N ILE A 20 17.05 2.93 -4.38
CA ILE A 20 17.99 1.80 -4.24
C ILE A 20 17.23 0.53 -3.88
N ALA A 21 16.33 0.57 -2.90
CA ALA A 21 15.50 -0.56 -2.50
C ALA A 21 14.62 -1.05 -3.66
N PHE A 22 14.01 -0.14 -4.42
CA PHE A 22 13.21 -0.47 -5.59
C PHE A 22 14.01 -1.24 -6.64
N VAL A 23 15.19 -0.75 -7.01
CA VAL A 23 16.08 -1.41 -7.98
C VAL A 23 16.53 -2.78 -7.47
N VAL A 24 16.91 -2.89 -6.19
CA VAL A 24 17.32 -4.16 -5.57
C VAL A 24 16.20 -5.19 -5.64
N VAL A 25 14.99 -4.81 -5.24
CA VAL A 25 13.82 -5.70 -5.25
C VAL A 25 13.45 -6.12 -6.68
N LEU A 26 13.53 -5.21 -7.66
CA LEU A 26 13.33 -5.54 -9.08
C LEU A 26 14.31 -6.61 -9.55
N VAL A 27 15.61 -6.44 -9.28
CA VAL A 27 16.65 -7.39 -9.70
C VAL A 27 16.45 -8.75 -9.03
N ILE A 28 16.15 -8.76 -7.73
CA ILE A 28 15.89 -10.01 -6.98
C ILE A 28 14.72 -10.75 -7.59
N PHE A 29 13.55 -10.13 -7.73
CA PHE A 29 12.38 -10.83 -8.25
C PHE A 29 12.49 -11.19 -9.73
N ALA A 30 13.17 -10.37 -10.55
CA ALA A 30 13.49 -10.73 -11.92
C ALA A 30 14.39 -11.98 -11.99
N SER A 31 15.33 -12.14 -11.05
CA SER A 31 16.22 -13.32 -11.01
C SER A 31 15.54 -14.58 -10.43
N LEU A 32 14.55 -14.42 -9.56
CA LEU A 32 13.84 -15.53 -8.91
C LEU A 32 12.66 -16.07 -9.73
N SER A 33 12.15 -15.30 -10.70
CA SER A 33 10.98 -15.69 -11.49
C SER A 33 11.02 -15.10 -12.91
N ASP A 34 11.03 -15.98 -13.91
CA ASP A 34 10.91 -15.60 -15.32
C ASP A 34 9.60 -14.88 -15.65
N ARG A 35 8.58 -15.01 -14.79
CA ARG A 35 7.27 -14.37 -14.97
C ARG A 35 7.25 -12.91 -14.50
N PHE A 36 8.22 -12.48 -13.68
CA PHE A 36 8.19 -11.18 -13.03
C PHE A 36 8.19 -10.00 -14.01
N LEU A 37 9.03 -10.05 -15.04
CA LEU A 37 9.13 -9.00 -16.07
C LEU A 37 8.14 -9.17 -17.24
N THR A 38 7.20 -10.11 -17.15
CA THR A 38 6.21 -10.30 -18.21
C THR A 38 5.18 -9.16 -18.22
N LEU A 39 4.65 -8.85 -19.41
CA LEU A 39 3.59 -7.84 -19.55
C LEU A 39 2.37 -8.18 -18.68
N GLY A 40 2.02 -9.46 -18.56
CA GLY A 40 0.90 -9.90 -17.71
C GLY A 40 1.13 -9.62 -16.23
N ASN A 41 2.34 -9.87 -15.71
CA ASN A 41 2.66 -9.51 -14.32
C ASN A 41 2.71 -8.00 -14.12
N PHE A 42 3.25 -7.27 -15.10
CA PHE A 42 3.27 -5.80 -15.06
C PHE A 42 1.84 -5.21 -15.03
N THR A 43 0.94 -5.69 -15.88
CA THR A 43 -0.47 -5.27 -15.85
C THR A 43 -1.13 -5.62 -14.53
N ASN A 44 -0.86 -6.81 -13.98
CA ASN A 44 -1.40 -7.21 -12.68
C ASN A 44 -0.94 -6.29 -11.56
N ILE A 45 0.35 -5.94 -11.51
CA ILE A 45 0.90 -5.00 -10.53
C ILE A 45 0.23 -3.63 -10.68
N VAL A 46 0.15 -3.10 -11.90
CA VAL A 46 -0.46 -1.78 -12.15
C VAL A 46 -1.93 -1.78 -11.75
N THR A 47 -2.72 -2.77 -12.15
CA THR A 47 -4.14 -2.89 -11.80
C THR A 47 -4.35 -3.14 -10.30
N GLN A 48 -3.48 -3.87 -9.62
CA GLN A 48 -3.59 -4.06 -8.18
C GLN A 48 -3.25 -2.76 -7.43
N SER A 49 -2.21 -2.05 -7.87
CA SER A 49 -1.78 -0.78 -7.27
C SER A 49 -2.76 0.39 -7.53
N SER A 50 -3.54 0.35 -8.61
CA SER A 50 -4.45 1.44 -8.98
C SER A 50 -5.50 1.72 -7.90
N HIS A 51 -5.96 0.68 -7.20
CA HIS A 51 -6.90 0.80 -6.09
C HIS A 51 -6.33 1.72 -5.00
N ILE A 52 -5.08 1.49 -4.58
CA ILE A 52 -4.40 2.33 -3.59
C ILE A 52 -4.15 3.74 -4.14
N ALA A 53 -3.76 3.87 -5.40
CA ALA A 53 -3.49 5.17 -6.03
C ALA A 53 -4.75 6.06 -6.07
N ILE A 54 -5.89 5.50 -6.47
CA ILE A 54 -7.17 6.23 -6.51
C ILE A 54 -7.56 6.69 -5.10
N MET A 55 -7.41 5.82 -4.09
CA MET A 55 -7.71 6.16 -2.69
C MET A 55 -6.79 7.25 -2.15
N ALA A 56 -5.48 7.18 -2.43
CA ALA A 56 -4.51 8.18 -2.01
C ALA A 56 -4.83 9.57 -2.57
N ILE A 57 -5.30 9.65 -3.82
CA ILE A 57 -5.77 10.89 -4.44
C ILE A 57 -6.98 11.43 -3.67
N GLY A 58 -7.99 10.59 -3.39
CA GLY A 58 -9.18 10.99 -2.64
C GLY A 58 -8.84 11.53 -1.24
N ILE A 59 -7.96 10.84 -0.52
CA ILE A 59 -7.51 11.25 0.82
C ILE A 59 -6.73 12.57 0.78
N THR A 60 -5.93 12.81 -0.26
CA THR A 60 -5.19 14.07 -0.43
C THR A 60 -6.14 15.24 -0.61
N PHE A 61 -7.21 15.09 -1.39
CA PHE A 61 -8.21 16.14 -1.59
C PHE A 61 -8.97 16.46 -0.29
N VAL A 62 -9.35 15.44 0.47
CA VAL A 62 -10.00 15.59 1.78
C VAL A 62 -9.10 16.35 2.75
N LEU A 63 -7.82 15.94 2.88
CA LEU A 63 -6.85 16.61 3.75
C LEU A 63 -6.67 18.10 3.43
N LEU A 64 -6.68 18.47 2.14
CA LEU A 64 -6.56 19.86 1.70
C LEU A 64 -7.80 20.71 2.00
N THR A 65 -8.98 20.10 2.11
CA THR A 65 -10.24 20.82 2.37
C THR A 65 -10.55 21.05 3.86
N ALA A 66 -9.67 20.63 4.77
CA ALA A 66 -9.81 20.76 6.24
C ALA A 66 -11.12 20.19 6.85
N GLY A 67 -11.95 19.52 6.05
CA GLY A 67 -13.05 18.71 6.54
C GLY A 67 -12.49 17.37 7.03
N ILE A 68 -12.70 17.06 8.30
CA ILE A 68 -12.40 15.76 8.92
C ILE A 68 -13.35 14.68 8.37
N ASP A 69 -13.68 14.68 7.07
CA ASP A 69 -14.55 13.64 6.52
C ASP A 69 -13.72 12.45 6.05
N LEU A 70 -13.41 11.60 7.03
CA LEU A 70 -12.77 10.29 6.89
C LEU A 70 -13.69 9.26 6.19
N SER A 71 -14.75 9.67 5.49
CA SER A 71 -15.72 8.77 4.85
C SER A 71 -15.08 7.81 3.85
N VAL A 72 -14.07 8.22 3.08
CA VAL A 72 -13.35 7.31 2.16
C VAL A 72 -12.58 6.22 2.91
N GLY A 73 -11.96 6.56 4.05
CA GLY A 73 -11.28 5.59 4.91
C GLY A 73 -12.28 4.61 5.55
N ALA A 74 -13.36 5.13 6.11
CA ALA A 74 -14.41 4.34 6.73
C ALA A 74 -15.10 3.37 5.75
N VAL A 75 -15.40 3.81 4.52
CA VAL A 75 -16.00 2.94 3.48
C VAL A 75 -15.04 1.81 3.08
N MET A 76 -13.74 2.12 2.98
CA MET A 76 -12.73 1.12 2.65
C MET A 76 -12.61 0.04 3.73
N TYR A 77 -12.58 0.43 5.01
CA TYR A 77 -12.56 -0.51 6.13
C TYR A 77 -13.83 -1.37 6.20
N VAL A 78 -15.01 -0.76 6.06
CA VAL A 78 -16.28 -1.50 6.01
C VAL A 78 -16.29 -2.51 4.86
N GLY A 79 -15.78 -2.15 3.69
CA GLY A 79 -15.66 -3.07 2.54
C GLY A 79 -14.74 -4.27 2.82
N VAL A 80 -13.56 -4.03 3.41
CA VAL A 80 -12.63 -5.09 3.82
C VAL A 80 -13.25 -5.99 4.88
N ALA A 81 -14.01 -5.41 5.81
CA ALA A 81 -14.62 -6.13 6.90
C ALA A 81 -15.78 -7.03 6.41
N ILE A 82 -16.61 -6.56 5.47
CA ILE A 82 -17.62 -7.39 4.78
C ILE A 82 -16.96 -8.55 4.02
N LEU A 83 -15.86 -8.29 3.31
CA LEU A 83 -15.11 -9.32 2.59
C LEU A 83 -14.51 -10.36 3.55
N ALA A 84 -13.92 -9.93 4.67
CA ALA A 84 -13.34 -10.82 5.68
C ALA A 84 -14.39 -11.76 6.28
N LEU A 85 -15.63 -11.30 6.41
CA LEU A 85 -16.71 -12.08 7.03
C LEU A 85 -17.39 -13.02 6.03
N TYR A 86 -17.47 -12.61 4.75
CA TYR A 86 -17.81 -13.52 3.66
C TYR A 86 -16.80 -14.68 3.54
N LEU A 87 -15.51 -14.40 3.74
CA LEU A 87 -14.45 -15.41 3.68
C LEU A 87 -14.32 -16.26 4.97
N GLY A 88 -14.99 -15.88 6.06
CA GLY A 88 -14.92 -16.54 7.36
C GLY A 88 -16.18 -17.33 7.77
N ASP A 89 -17.12 -17.56 6.84
CA ASP A 89 -18.41 -18.24 7.07
C ASP A 89 -19.29 -17.63 8.19
N LEU A 90 -19.02 -16.39 8.60
CA LEU A 90 -19.79 -15.70 9.63
C LEU A 90 -20.99 -14.97 9.01
N PRO A 91 -22.20 -15.07 9.60
CA PRO A 91 -23.38 -14.37 9.09
C PRO A 91 -23.17 -12.85 9.06
N VAL A 92 -23.57 -12.20 7.95
CA VAL A 92 -23.46 -10.74 7.74
C VAL A 92 -24.12 -9.93 8.87
N VAL A 93 -25.17 -10.47 9.49
CA VAL A 93 -25.91 -9.82 10.58
C VAL A 93 -25.11 -9.72 11.88
N VAL A 94 -24.19 -10.66 12.13
CA VAL A 94 -23.29 -10.64 13.32
C VAL A 94 -22.03 -9.83 13.05
N SER A 95 -21.62 -9.86 11.79
CA SER A 95 -20.45 -9.22 11.23
C SER A 95 -20.49 -7.70 11.36
N PHE A 96 -21.56 -7.09 10.85
CA PHE A 96 -21.72 -5.63 10.77
C PHE A 96 -21.66 -4.91 12.15
N PRO A 97 -22.39 -5.38 13.19
CA PRO A 97 -22.34 -4.75 14.51
C PRO A 97 -20.98 -4.89 15.19
N LEU A 98 -20.32 -6.05 15.06
CA LEU A 98 -19.04 -6.32 15.70
C LEU A 98 -17.93 -5.41 15.17
N ILE A 99 -17.91 -5.19 13.86
CA ILE A 99 -17.00 -4.26 13.18
C ILE A 99 -17.21 -2.84 13.71
N ALA A 100 -18.46 -2.37 13.70
CA ALA A 100 -18.82 -1.03 14.17
C ALA A 100 -18.48 -0.80 15.65
N LEU A 101 -18.51 -1.85 16.49
CA LEU A 101 -18.20 -1.77 17.92
C LEU A 101 -16.70 -1.78 18.21
N LEU A 102 -15.91 -2.47 17.38
CA LEU A 102 -14.45 -2.55 17.51
C LEU A 102 -13.73 -1.36 16.85
N GLY A 103 -14.44 -0.52 16.10
CA GLY A 103 -13.87 0.64 15.42
C GLY A 103 -12.94 0.28 14.26
N LEU A 104 -13.15 -0.90 13.67
CA LEU A 104 -12.55 -1.28 12.40
C LEU A 104 -13.42 -0.75 11.26
#